data_AF-A0A7X9F2V7-F1
#
_entry.id   AF-A0A7X9F2V7-F1
#
_cell.length_a   1.000
_cell.length_b   1.000
_cell.length_c   1.000
_cell.angle_alpha   90.00
_cell.angle_beta   90.00
_cell.angle_gamma   90.00
#
_symmetry.space_group_name_H-M   'P 1'
#
loop_
_entity.id
_entity.type
_entity.pdbx_description
1 polymer ?
#
loop_
_entity_poly.entity_id
_entity_poly.type
_entity_poly.pdbx_seq_one_letter_code
_entity_poly.pdbx_strand_id
1 'polypeptide(L)'
;MSSHKFDPSNLKGKLAGLKRWFIDRHIPPRLMFFIVGILSTIWFIVRVIPKPSRAAYPCMRVAAPLMSGFVLYLLSLGGLTFFVRRVIRKLKHSQYLAAGYYFLIALIISGISITSDTSFSSAQTVKKSGPDDGPNEPVGKGSGINPGLVTWAWNPDATNENCRNVMENSDWYFNPVNADQKLIGDMISGSVLKIAGKSDLKRSWDALFRYHNQKKYSKNRGYTPGEKIFIKINQGTASWIFSQQEKDNGYVFATTAKGAQTRRLRNRGATETSPYVVLELLRELVNHAGVKQADIVIGDPIAHIFGHNYEIWHSEFPDVIYIDRFSEKFGRTLTRQTENELIHYSDKKFSDKLYDVIEKADYMINVASLKPHGSAGISLTAKNHFGSQGRPSAAHLHYSLIAPTWETFPREAGNASNGGYRKYRVMVDIMGSRYLGQNTMLYIVDGLFGGGADETKGPVKYFMEPFNGDWSSSIFMSQDQVALESVCYDFLRTEWDGVHKHDPSNSVFEIGPSMYGVDDYLHQAADSKNWPEGIIYDPDNCGQPLASLGVHEHWNNAIDKQYSGNLGRSGGITLVSVPETLVKGGGKK
;
A
#
# COMPACT_ATOMS: atom_id res chain seq x y z
N MET A 1 10.29 17.65 -19.65
CA MET A 1 8.83 17.86 -19.47
C MET A 1 8.50 19.31 -19.75
N SER A 2 7.73 19.58 -20.81
CA SER A 2 7.12 20.88 -21.03
C SER A 2 6.24 21.18 -19.80
N SER A 3 6.55 22.24 -19.08
CA SER A 3 5.64 22.73 -18.07
C SER A 3 4.34 23.07 -18.77
N HIS A 4 3.23 22.45 -18.34
CA HIS A 4 1.93 23.08 -18.51
C HIS A 4 2.00 24.36 -17.67
N LYS A 5 2.60 25.42 -18.23
CA LYS A 5 2.37 26.78 -17.78
C LYS A 5 0.87 26.94 -17.79
N PHE A 6 0.29 27.26 -16.64
CA PHE A 6 -1.09 27.69 -16.54
C PHE A 6 -1.35 28.69 -17.67
N ASP A 7 -2.08 28.26 -18.70
CA ASP A 7 -2.43 29.13 -19.81
C ASP A 7 -3.67 29.92 -19.39
N PRO A 8 -3.52 31.21 -19.04
CA PRO A 8 -4.62 31.99 -18.53
C PRO A 8 -5.65 32.27 -19.65
N SER A 9 -5.41 31.86 -20.90
CA SER A 9 -6.35 31.94 -22.02
C SER A 9 -7.59 31.04 -21.83
N ASN A 10 -7.49 30.00 -20.99
CA ASN A 10 -8.55 29.01 -20.75
C ASN A 10 -9.58 29.42 -19.68
N LEU A 11 -9.42 30.60 -19.06
CA LEU A 11 -10.41 31.13 -18.11
C LEU A 11 -11.68 31.52 -18.87
N LYS A 12 -12.83 30.94 -18.51
CA LYS A 12 -14.17 31.26 -19.06
C LYS A 12 -15.04 32.01 -18.03
N GLY A 13 -16.00 32.81 -18.50
CA GLY A 13 -16.95 33.54 -17.64
C GLY A 13 -16.45 34.90 -17.13
N LYS A 14 -17.02 35.39 -16.00
CA LYS A 14 -16.74 36.74 -15.44
C LYS A 14 -15.25 37.00 -15.18
N LEU A 15 -14.48 35.97 -14.85
CA LEU A 15 -13.02 36.06 -14.63
C LEU A 15 -12.24 36.37 -15.92
N ALA A 16 -12.71 35.89 -17.07
CA ALA A 16 -12.14 36.20 -18.38
C ALA A 16 -12.36 37.68 -18.77
N GLY A 17 -13.54 38.20 -18.44
CA GLY A 17 -13.88 39.62 -18.61
C GLY A 17 -13.03 40.53 -17.73
N LEU A 18 -12.81 40.15 -16.47
CA LEU A 18 -11.94 40.87 -15.55
C LEU A 18 -10.48 40.88 -16.04
N LYS A 19 -9.97 39.74 -16.53
CA LYS A 19 -8.63 39.62 -17.12
C LYS A 19 -8.46 40.53 -18.34
N ARG A 20 -9.39 40.48 -19.31
CA ARG A 20 -9.35 41.35 -20.50
C ARG A 20 -9.40 42.83 -20.11
N TRP A 21 -10.27 43.19 -19.17
CA TRP A 21 -10.36 44.54 -18.62
C TRP A 21 -9.02 45.04 -18.03
N PHE A 22 -8.27 44.17 -17.35
CA PHE A 22 -6.94 44.51 -16.79
C PHE A 22 -5.86 44.64 -17.86
N ILE A 23 -5.87 43.77 -18.87
CA ILE A 23 -4.91 43.79 -19.99
C ILE A 23 -5.15 45.03 -20.87
N ASP A 24 -6.41 45.32 -21.22
CA ASP A 24 -6.77 46.43 -22.10
C ASP A 24 -6.41 47.79 -21.49
N ARG A 25 -6.48 47.92 -20.16
CA ARG A 25 -6.13 49.15 -19.42
C ARG A 25 -4.64 49.31 -19.08
N HIS A 26 -3.76 48.40 -19.53
CA HIS A 26 -2.31 48.47 -19.31
C HIS A 26 -1.93 48.75 -17.84
N ILE A 27 -2.66 48.17 -16.88
CA ILE A 27 -2.41 48.47 -15.47
C ILE A 27 -1.01 47.94 -15.10
N PRO A 28 -0.10 48.79 -14.58
CA PRO A 28 1.25 48.35 -14.25
C PRO A 28 1.20 47.20 -13.25
N PRO A 29 1.99 46.12 -13.44
CA PRO A 29 2.05 44.99 -12.51
C PRO A 29 2.34 45.42 -11.06
N ARG A 30 3.11 46.50 -10.89
CA ARG A 30 3.36 47.13 -9.59
C ARG A 30 2.09 47.63 -8.93
N LEU A 31 1.23 48.34 -9.67
CA LEU A 31 -0.04 48.83 -9.14
C LEU A 31 -0.99 47.68 -8.81
N MET A 32 -0.95 46.61 -9.61
CA MET A 32 -1.75 45.39 -9.35
C MET A 32 -1.37 44.72 -8.04
N PHE A 33 -0.07 44.63 -7.75
CA PHE A 33 0.43 44.09 -6.48
C PHE A 33 -0.14 44.86 -5.27
N PHE A 34 -0.15 46.20 -5.32
CA PHE A 34 -0.74 47.02 -4.26
C PHE A 34 -2.25 46.81 -4.13
N ILE A 35 -2.98 46.83 -5.25
CA ILE A 35 -4.45 46.66 -5.24
C ILE A 35 -4.84 45.29 -4.68
N VAL A 36 -4.25 44.21 -5.21
CA VAL A 36 -4.54 42.84 -4.78
C VAL A 36 -4.10 42.59 -3.34
N GLY A 37 -2.93 43.12 -2.95
CA GLY A 37 -2.43 43.04 -1.58
C GLY A 37 -3.35 43.71 -0.57
N ILE A 38 -3.81 44.94 -0.85
CA ILE A 38 -4.74 45.69 0.00
C ILE A 38 -6.08 44.97 0.11
N LEU A 39 -6.67 44.56 -1.03
CA LEU A 39 -7.96 43.87 -1.04
C LEU A 39 -7.89 42.53 -0.29
N SER A 40 -6.82 41.76 -0.48
CA SER A 40 -6.60 40.49 0.22
C SER A 40 -6.45 40.71 1.72
N THR A 41 -5.73 41.76 2.13
CA THR A 41 -5.55 42.12 3.54
C THR A 41 -6.87 42.52 4.20
N ILE A 42 -7.63 43.42 3.58
CA ILE A 42 -8.94 43.85 4.08
C ILE A 42 -9.88 42.65 4.19
N TRP A 43 -9.94 41.83 3.14
CA TRP A 43 -10.83 40.67 3.11
C TRP A 43 -10.49 39.64 4.19
N PHE A 44 -9.19 39.36 4.38
CA PHE A 44 -8.71 38.44 5.42
C PHE A 44 -9.04 38.98 6.83
N ILE A 45 -8.73 40.24 7.12
CA ILE A 45 -9.04 40.89 8.40
C ILE A 45 -10.54 40.83 8.70
N VAL A 46 -11.38 41.27 7.76
CA VAL A 46 -12.83 41.33 7.94
C VAL A 46 -13.45 39.94 8.14
N ARG A 47 -12.90 38.90 7.52
CA ARG A 47 -13.49 37.56 7.58
C ARG A 47 -12.94 36.69 8.70
N VAL A 48 -11.64 36.79 8.96
CA VAL A 48 -10.92 35.88 9.87
C VAL A 48 -10.89 36.41 11.30
N ILE A 49 -10.73 37.72 11.55
CA ILE A 49 -10.70 38.25 12.93
C ILE A 49 -12.00 37.95 13.68
N PRO A 50 -13.21 38.13 13.10
CA PRO A 50 -14.45 37.81 13.82
C PRO A 50 -14.65 36.31 14.07
N LYS A 51 -14.01 35.43 13.28
CA LYS A 51 -14.10 33.97 13.45
C LYS A 51 -12.86 33.29 12.86
N PRO A 52 -11.82 33.00 13.68
CA PRO A 52 -10.53 32.51 13.20
C PRO A 52 -10.59 31.22 12.37
N SER A 53 -11.57 30.34 12.62
CA SER A 53 -11.75 29.09 11.89
C SER A 53 -11.99 29.28 10.38
N ARG A 54 -12.39 30.48 9.93
CA ARG A 54 -12.61 30.80 8.51
C ARG A 54 -11.33 30.85 7.69
N ALA A 55 -10.15 30.92 8.32
CA ALA A 55 -8.87 30.85 7.63
C ALA A 55 -8.70 29.55 6.82
N ALA A 56 -9.38 28.47 7.22
CA ALA A 56 -9.33 27.19 6.52
C ALA A 56 -10.12 27.15 5.20
N TYR A 57 -10.98 28.14 4.92
CA TYR A 57 -11.85 28.13 3.74
C TYR A 57 -11.04 28.28 2.43
N PRO A 58 -11.47 27.65 1.32
CA PRO A 58 -10.73 27.70 0.04
C PRO A 58 -10.41 29.11 -0.45
N CYS A 59 -11.34 30.04 -0.28
CA CYS A 59 -11.15 31.45 -0.67
C CYS A 59 -10.13 32.19 0.21
N MET A 60 -10.04 31.84 1.50
CA MET A 60 -9.05 32.41 2.42
C MET A 60 -7.66 31.81 2.21
N ARG A 61 -7.58 30.53 1.79
CA ARG A 61 -6.32 29.90 1.40
C ARG A 61 -5.66 30.57 0.19
N VAL A 62 -6.45 31.17 -0.70
CA VAL A 62 -5.93 31.98 -1.82
C VAL A 62 -5.54 33.39 -1.38
N ALA A 63 -6.32 34.03 -0.50
CA ALA A 63 -6.05 35.40 -0.04
C ALA A 63 -4.86 35.48 0.94
N ALA A 64 -4.63 34.46 1.76
CA ALA A 64 -3.63 34.48 2.82
C ALA A 64 -2.19 34.69 2.30
N PRO A 65 -1.70 33.96 1.28
CA PRO A 65 -0.37 34.21 0.73
C PRO A 65 -0.21 35.62 0.12
N LEU A 66 -1.24 36.13 -0.55
CA LEU A 66 -1.24 37.46 -1.17
C LEU A 66 -1.18 38.58 -0.13
N MET A 67 -1.96 38.46 0.95
CA MET A 67 -1.90 39.36 2.10
C MET A 67 -0.52 39.30 2.76
N SER A 68 -0.04 38.10 3.13
CA SER A 68 1.21 37.94 3.86
C SER A 68 2.39 38.50 3.08
N GLY A 69 2.47 38.24 1.78
CA GLY A 69 3.49 38.82 0.91
C GLY A 69 3.43 40.35 0.86
N PHE A 70 2.23 40.92 0.80
CA PHE A 70 2.04 42.37 0.79
C PHE A 70 2.43 43.04 2.13
N VAL A 71 2.03 42.44 3.27
CA VAL A 71 2.37 42.95 4.60
C VAL A 71 3.88 42.87 4.85
N LEU A 72 4.52 41.77 4.49
CA LEU A 72 5.97 41.62 4.59
C LEU A 72 6.71 42.64 3.72
N TYR A 73 6.23 42.91 2.52
CA TYR A 73 6.77 43.96 1.66
C TYR A 73 6.72 45.35 2.33
N LEU A 74 5.57 45.72 2.92
CA LEU A 74 5.42 47.01 3.61
C LEU A 74 6.31 47.11 4.86
N LEU A 75 6.40 46.03 5.65
CA LEU A 75 7.28 45.97 6.82
C LEU A 75 8.76 46.07 6.44
N SER A 76 9.15 45.43 5.34
CA SER A 76 10.52 45.49 4.82
C SER A 76 10.87 46.89 4.33
N LEU A 77 9.99 47.51 3.54
CA LEU A 77 10.19 48.86 3.02
C LEU A 77 10.19 49.91 4.14
N GLY A 78 9.27 49.78 5.10
CA GLY A 78 9.19 50.64 6.28
C GLY A 78 10.42 50.52 7.18
N GLY A 79 10.83 49.29 7.47
CA GLY A 79 12.04 48.97 8.24
C GLY A 79 13.29 49.54 7.59
N LEU A 80 13.50 49.26 6.29
CA LEU A 80 14.65 49.78 5.54
C LEU A 80 14.68 51.32 5.58
N THR A 81 13.54 51.97 5.32
CA THR A 81 13.44 53.43 5.35
C THR A 81 13.76 54.00 6.73
N PHE A 82 13.28 53.36 7.80
CA PHE A 82 13.54 53.78 9.18
C PHE A 82 15.04 53.70 9.52
N PHE A 83 15.69 52.57 9.24
CA PHE A 83 17.11 52.37 9.53
C PHE A 83 18.00 53.30 8.70
N VAL A 84 17.73 53.44 7.40
CA VAL A 84 18.48 54.36 6.52
C VAL A 84 18.36 55.80 7.01
N ARG A 85 17.15 56.26 7.36
CA ARG A 85 16.95 57.62 7.90
C ARG A 85 17.69 57.82 9.22
N ARG A 86 17.74 56.81 10.09
CA ARG A 86 18.45 56.88 11.38
C ARG A 86 19.96 56.91 11.19
N VAL A 87 20.51 56.09 10.30
CA VAL A 87 21.95 56.10 9.96
C VAL A 87 22.34 57.46 9.38
N ILE A 88 21.63 57.97 8.37
CA ILE A 88 21.93 59.28 7.76
C ILE A 88 21.84 60.41 8.79
N ARG A 89 20.81 60.42 9.64
CA ARG A 89 20.66 61.46 10.68
C ARG A 89 21.81 61.42 11.68
N LYS A 90 22.24 60.23 12.11
CA LYS A 90 23.34 60.09 13.08
C LYS A 90 24.70 60.44 12.48
N LEU A 91 24.93 60.14 11.20
CA LEU A 91 26.11 60.60 10.46
C LEU A 91 26.16 62.13 10.34
N LYS A 92 25.02 62.79 10.07
CA LYS A 92 24.94 64.27 9.99
C LYS A 92 25.24 64.99 11.30
N HIS A 93 25.02 64.33 12.44
CA HIS A 93 25.35 64.86 13.77
C HIS A 93 26.71 64.38 14.30
N SER A 94 27.57 63.81 13.45
CA SER A 94 28.90 63.26 13.80
C SER A 94 28.87 62.18 14.89
N GLN A 95 27.73 61.51 15.06
CA GLN A 95 27.54 60.43 16.06
C GLN A 95 27.85 59.06 15.42
N TYR A 96 29.11 58.86 15.03
CA TYR A 96 29.54 57.69 14.23
C TYR A 96 29.29 56.35 14.93
N LEU A 97 29.50 56.26 16.25
CA LEU A 97 29.22 55.04 17.03
C LEU A 97 27.72 54.67 17.00
N ALA A 98 26.84 55.66 17.13
CA ALA A 98 25.41 55.44 17.06
C ALA A 98 24.96 55.06 15.63
N ALA A 99 25.56 55.66 14.60
CA ALA A 99 25.30 55.30 13.21
C ALA A 99 25.72 53.84 12.92
N GLY A 100 26.90 53.43 13.41
CA GLY A 100 27.39 52.06 13.34
C GLY A 100 26.45 51.06 14.03
N TYR A 101 25.92 51.41 15.21
CA TYR A 101 24.95 50.58 15.93
C TYR A 101 23.65 50.33 15.13
N TYR A 102 23.04 51.37 14.56
CA TYR A 102 21.84 51.20 13.73
C TYR A 102 22.10 50.41 12.44
N PHE A 103 23.29 50.58 11.85
CA PHE A 103 23.71 49.81 10.68
C PHE A 103 23.91 48.34 11.02
N LEU A 104 24.56 48.03 12.15
CA LEU A 104 24.76 46.66 12.63
C LEU A 104 23.42 45.97 12.94
N ILE A 105 22.46 46.67 13.56
CA ILE A 105 21.11 46.14 13.77
C ILE A 105 20.42 45.84 12.44
N ALA A 106 20.53 46.73 11.45
CA ALA A 106 19.93 46.51 10.13
C ALA A 106 20.54 45.28 9.44
N LEU A 107 21.87 45.08 9.57
CA LEU A 107 22.55 43.89 9.07
C LEU A 107 22.15 42.62 9.82
N ILE A 108 21.99 42.68 11.15
CA ILE A 108 21.53 41.53 11.94
C ILE A 108 20.09 41.17 11.58
N ILE A 109 19.18 42.14 11.45
CA ILE A 109 17.79 41.88 11.06
C ILE A 109 17.70 41.34 9.62
N SER A 110 18.51 41.88 8.71
CA SER A 110 18.59 41.39 7.33
C SER A 110 19.20 39.98 7.28
N GLY A 111 20.26 39.74 8.06
CA GLY A 111 20.90 38.45 8.22
C GLY A 111 19.96 37.42 8.82
N ILE A 112 19.23 37.77 9.88
CA ILE A 112 18.16 36.93 10.45
C ILE A 112 17.09 36.68 9.40
N SER A 113 16.63 37.66 8.62
CA SER A 113 15.61 37.43 7.57
C SER A 113 16.10 36.55 6.41
N ILE A 114 17.41 36.53 6.13
CA ILE A 114 18.03 35.67 5.10
C ILE A 114 18.33 34.26 5.64
N THR A 115 18.62 34.13 6.94
CA THR A 115 18.99 32.87 7.61
C THR A 115 17.85 32.20 8.36
N SER A 116 16.78 32.95 8.69
CA SER A 116 15.50 32.42 9.12
C SER A 116 14.88 31.80 7.88
N ASP A 117 15.18 30.53 7.69
CA ASP A 117 14.33 29.56 7.03
C ASP A 117 13.38 30.17 5.99
N THR A 118 13.88 30.22 4.75
CA THR A 118 13.10 30.45 3.53
C THR A 118 11.98 29.41 3.31
N SER A 119 11.69 28.57 4.30
CA SER A 119 10.63 27.57 4.35
C SER A 119 9.21 28.16 4.40
N PHE A 120 9.05 29.48 4.58
CA PHE A 120 7.72 30.12 4.46
C PHE A 120 7.43 30.77 3.10
N SER A 121 8.41 30.88 2.19
CA SER A 121 8.23 31.53 0.87
C SER A 121 8.72 30.72 -0.34
N SER A 122 9.03 29.44 -0.19
CA SER A 122 8.81 28.52 -1.31
C SER A 122 7.31 28.49 -1.56
N ALA A 123 6.85 28.81 -2.77
CA ALA A 123 5.52 28.37 -3.22
C ALA A 123 5.33 26.95 -2.69
N GLN A 124 4.29 26.70 -1.88
CA GLN A 124 3.96 25.36 -1.42
C GLN A 124 3.98 24.47 -2.67
N THR A 125 5.07 23.74 -2.88
CA THR A 125 5.06 22.56 -3.73
C THR A 125 4.13 21.66 -2.95
N VAL A 126 2.86 21.65 -3.35
CA VAL A 126 1.85 20.77 -2.78
C VAL A 126 2.48 19.39 -2.79
N LYS A 127 2.86 18.88 -1.61
CA LYS A 127 3.44 17.55 -1.50
C LYS A 127 2.36 16.61 -2.01
N LYS A 128 2.56 16.08 -3.22
CA LYS A 128 1.62 15.15 -3.84
C LYS A 128 1.43 13.93 -2.92
N SER A 129 0.24 13.36 -2.92
CA SER A 129 -0.16 12.21 -2.11
C SER A 129 -1.20 11.39 -2.87
N GLY A 130 -1.18 10.08 -2.69
CA GLY A 130 -2.13 9.15 -3.32
C GLY A 130 -1.97 9.02 -4.84
N PRO A 131 -2.99 8.43 -5.50
CA PRO A 131 -3.03 8.28 -6.95
C PRO A 131 -3.02 9.62 -7.72
N ASP A 132 -2.48 9.64 -8.93
CA ASP A 132 -2.59 10.80 -9.85
C ASP A 132 -3.85 10.69 -10.75
N ASP A 133 -4.36 9.48 -10.96
CA ASP A 133 -5.50 9.16 -11.80
C ASP A 133 -6.84 9.24 -11.06
N GLY A 134 -7.91 9.35 -11.85
CA GLY A 134 -9.26 9.49 -11.35
C GLY A 134 -9.93 8.14 -11.07
N PRO A 135 -11.12 8.16 -10.42
CA PRO A 135 -11.94 6.97 -10.31
C PRO A 135 -12.37 6.46 -11.70
N ASN A 136 -12.47 5.14 -11.84
CA ASN A 136 -13.03 4.47 -13.01
C ASN A 136 -12.32 4.75 -14.34
N GLU A 137 -10.99 4.81 -14.32
CA GLU A 137 -10.12 4.95 -15.50
C GLU A 137 -9.29 3.66 -15.73
N PRO A 138 -9.89 2.56 -16.25
CA PRO A 138 -9.22 1.27 -16.36
C PRO A 138 -8.03 1.30 -17.33
N VAL A 139 -6.92 0.74 -16.86
CA VAL A 139 -5.68 0.53 -17.61
C VAL A 139 -5.30 -0.96 -17.58
N GLY A 140 -4.78 -1.47 -18.69
CA GLY A 140 -4.38 -2.88 -18.82
C GLY A 140 -5.51 -3.79 -19.28
N LYS A 141 -5.35 -5.09 -19.04
CA LYS A 141 -6.28 -6.12 -19.49
C LYS A 141 -6.53 -7.14 -18.39
N GLY A 142 -7.80 -7.26 -17.98
CA GLY A 142 -8.19 -8.19 -16.94
C GLY A 142 -7.81 -9.65 -17.23
N SER A 143 -7.44 -10.39 -16.18
CA SER A 143 -7.15 -11.83 -16.18
C SER A 143 -8.20 -12.59 -15.34
N GLY A 144 -8.31 -13.90 -15.58
CA GLY A 144 -9.20 -14.83 -14.86
C GLY A 144 -10.29 -15.40 -15.76
N ILE A 145 -11.02 -16.39 -15.23
CA ILE A 145 -12.25 -16.91 -15.86
C ILE A 145 -13.22 -15.75 -16.14
N ASN A 146 -13.32 -14.84 -15.18
CA ASN A 146 -14.04 -13.58 -15.27
C ASN A 146 -13.00 -12.44 -15.18
N PRO A 147 -12.56 -11.88 -16.32
CA PRO A 147 -11.49 -10.89 -16.36
C PRO A 147 -11.71 -9.70 -15.41
N GLY A 148 -10.73 -9.41 -14.54
CA GLY A 148 -10.78 -8.28 -13.60
C GLY A 148 -11.76 -8.46 -12.43
N LEU A 149 -12.32 -9.66 -12.23
CA LEU A 149 -13.20 -9.95 -11.12
C LEU A 149 -12.41 -10.07 -9.81
N VAL A 150 -12.86 -9.35 -8.78
CA VAL A 150 -12.36 -9.48 -7.41
C VAL A 150 -13.55 -9.79 -6.51
N THR A 151 -13.41 -10.77 -5.63
CA THR A 151 -14.40 -11.00 -4.57
C THR A 151 -13.93 -10.40 -3.26
N TRP A 152 -14.86 -9.82 -2.52
CA TRP A 152 -14.69 -9.37 -1.15
C TRP A 152 -15.76 -10.04 -0.28
N ALA A 153 -15.36 -11.07 0.45
CA ALA A 153 -16.21 -11.67 1.47
C ALA A 153 -16.01 -10.92 2.78
N TRP A 154 -17.10 -10.54 3.44
CA TRP A 154 -17.08 -9.87 4.73
C TRP A 154 -18.21 -10.40 5.61
N ASN A 155 -17.85 -10.78 6.82
CA ASN A 155 -18.81 -11.11 7.87
C ASN A 155 -18.22 -10.67 9.22
N PRO A 156 -18.83 -9.69 9.92
CA PRO A 156 -18.28 -9.20 11.19
C PRO A 156 -18.18 -10.30 12.25
N ASP A 157 -19.07 -11.30 12.21
CA ASP A 157 -19.11 -12.40 13.16
C ASP A 157 -18.01 -13.46 12.89
N ALA A 158 -17.26 -13.36 11.79
CA ALA A 158 -16.16 -14.28 11.48
C ALA A 158 -14.98 -14.14 12.46
N THR A 159 -14.90 -13.02 13.18
CA THR A 159 -13.84 -12.71 14.14
C THR A 159 -14.44 -12.21 15.44
N ASN A 160 -13.86 -12.57 16.58
CA ASN A 160 -14.30 -12.05 17.87
C ASN A 160 -13.94 -10.56 18.02
N GLU A 161 -14.94 -9.71 18.08
CA GLU A 161 -14.82 -8.25 18.25
C GLU A 161 -14.11 -7.88 19.57
N ASN A 162 -14.10 -8.78 20.56
CA ASN A 162 -13.47 -8.57 21.86
C ASN A 162 -12.03 -9.07 21.95
N CYS A 163 -11.51 -9.69 20.89
CA CYS A 163 -10.08 -10.02 20.79
C CYS A 163 -9.26 -8.75 21.06
N ARG A 164 -8.22 -8.84 21.88
CA ARG A 164 -7.34 -7.71 22.21
C ARG A 164 -5.97 -7.80 21.54
N ASN A 165 -5.61 -8.98 21.04
CA ASN A 165 -4.29 -9.28 20.50
C ASN A 165 -3.15 -8.91 21.47
N VAL A 166 -3.22 -9.44 22.68
CA VAL A 166 -2.28 -9.15 23.76
C VAL A 166 -1.73 -10.42 24.38
N MET A 167 -0.53 -10.30 24.96
CA MET A 167 0.10 -11.43 25.65
C MET A 167 -0.57 -11.72 27.00
N GLU A 168 -1.14 -10.70 27.65
CA GLU A 168 -1.94 -10.86 28.86
C GLU A 168 -3.07 -11.86 28.59
N ASN A 169 -3.10 -12.97 29.35
CA ASN A 169 -4.03 -14.09 29.15
C ASN A 169 -3.90 -14.82 27.79
N SER A 170 -2.83 -14.56 27.04
CA SER A 170 -2.55 -15.14 25.72
C SER A 170 -3.69 -14.92 24.71
N ASP A 171 -4.35 -13.77 24.73
CA ASP A 171 -5.47 -13.45 23.82
C ASP A 171 -4.97 -12.94 22.46
N TRP A 172 -4.66 -13.87 21.55
CA TRP A 172 -4.11 -13.58 20.23
C TRP A 172 -5.14 -13.75 19.12
N TYR A 173 -5.02 -12.96 18.04
CA TYR A 173 -5.93 -13.05 16.89
C TYR A 173 -5.96 -14.45 16.24
N PHE A 174 -4.87 -15.20 16.34
CA PHE A 174 -4.75 -16.55 15.79
C PHE A 174 -5.32 -17.64 16.72
N ASN A 175 -5.84 -17.31 17.90
CA ASN A 175 -6.45 -18.31 18.78
C ASN A 175 -7.83 -18.76 18.29
N PRO A 176 -8.23 -20.03 18.53
CA PRO A 176 -9.52 -20.55 18.05
C PRO A 176 -10.74 -19.79 18.60
N VAL A 177 -10.65 -19.27 19.82
CA VAL A 177 -11.73 -18.47 20.43
C VAL A 177 -12.00 -17.16 19.68
N ASN A 178 -11.07 -16.71 18.84
CA ASN A 178 -11.15 -15.43 18.14
C ASN A 178 -11.57 -15.55 16.67
N ALA A 179 -11.86 -16.76 16.17
CA ALA A 179 -12.23 -17.01 14.80
C ALA A 179 -13.40 -18.00 14.70
N ASP A 180 -14.47 -17.61 14.01
CA ASP A 180 -15.57 -18.54 13.69
C ASP A 180 -15.22 -19.32 12.42
N GLN A 181 -14.77 -20.56 12.61
CA GLN A 181 -14.32 -21.42 11.53
C GLN A 181 -15.40 -21.65 10.46
N LYS A 182 -16.67 -21.79 10.87
CA LYS A 182 -17.75 -22.08 9.93
C LYS A 182 -18.00 -20.87 9.03
N LEU A 183 -18.07 -19.68 9.61
CA LEU A 183 -18.29 -18.46 8.85
C LEU A 183 -17.11 -18.17 7.92
N ILE A 184 -15.87 -18.40 8.36
CA ILE A 184 -14.68 -18.28 7.51
C ILE A 184 -14.73 -19.26 6.34
N GLY A 185 -15.16 -20.51 6.58
CA GLY A 185 -15.39 -21.51 5.54
C GLY A 185 -16.42 -21.05 4.52
N ASP A 186 -17.58 -20.57 4.98
CA ASP A 186 -18.64 -20.04 4.12
C ASP A 186 -18.14 -18.84 3.26
N MET A 187 -17.29 -17.97 3.81
CA MET A 187 -16.66 -16.85 3.10
C MET A 187 -15.69 -17.33 2.00
N ILE A 188 -14.89 -18.37 2.27
CA ILE A 188 -13.95 -18.96 1.31
C ILE A 188 -14.73 -19.65 0.18
N SER A 189 -15.65 -20.55 0.51
CA SER A 189 -16.48 -21.26 -0.47
C SER A 189 -17.27 -20.27 -1.33
N GLY A 190 -17.89 -19.25 -0.71
CA GLY A 190 -18.60 -18.19 -1.42
C GLY A 190 -17.72 -17.45 -2.41
N SER A 191 -16.49 -17.09 -2.02
CA SER A 191 -15.53 -16.43 -2.89
C SER A 191 -15.12 -17.31 -4.07
N VAL A 192 -14.82 -18.60 -3.84
CA VAL A 192 -14.45 -19.56 -4.90
C VAL A 192 -15.58 -19.73 -5.92
N LEU A 193 -16.83 -19.88 -5.47
CA LEU A 193 -18.01 -19.96 -6.33
C LEU A 193 -18.16 -18.71 -7.22
N LYS A 194 -18.01 -17.51 -6.62
CA LYS A 194 -18.13 -16.24 -7.34
C LYS A 194 -16.99 -16.04 -8.34
N ILE A 195 -15.74 -16.29 -7.97
CA ILE A 195 -14.59 -16.16 -8.88
C ILE A 195 -14.75 -17.08 -10.09
N ALA A 196 -15.16 -18.34 -9.87
CA ALA A 196 -15.32 -19.30 -10.96
C ALA A 196 -16.62 -19.10 -11.78
N GLY A 197 -17.58 -18.34 -11.27
CA GLY A 197 -18.90 -18.19 -11.86
C GLY A 197 -19.67 -19.52 -11.92
N LYS A 198 -19.54 -20.35 -10.88
CA LYS A 198 -20.23 -21.65 -10.76
C LYS A 198 -21.04 -21.72 -9.47
N SER A 199 -21.95 -22.68 -9.41
CA SER A 199 -22.81 -22.95 -8.24
C SER A 199 -22.38 -24.19 -7.44
N ASP A 200 -21.24 -24.79 -7.78
CA ASP A 200 -20.72 -26.03 -7.18
C ASP A 200 -19.21 -25.94 -7.03
N LEU A 201 -18.69 -26.24 -5.83
CA LEU A 201 -17.27 -26.06 -5.50
C LEU A 201 -16.35 -26.94 -6.34
N LYS A 202 -16.74 -28.20 -6.60
CA LYS A 202 -15.95 -29.10 -7.44
C LYS A 202 -15.80 -28.56 -8.86
N ARG A 203 -16.89 -28.07 -9.46
CA ARG A 203 -16.88 -27.40 -10.78
C ARG A 203 -16.13 -26.08 -10.75
N SER A 204 -16.17 -25.33 -9.64
CA SER A 204 -15.39 -24.10 -9.49
C SER A 204 -13.90 -24.38 -9.55
N TRP A 205 -13.40 -25.33 -8.74
CA TRP A 205 -12.00 -25.70 -8.73
C TRP A 205 -11.53 -26.25 -10.08
N ASP A 206 -12.29 -27.15 -10.71
CA ASP A 206 -11.96 -27.63 -12.07
C ASP A 206 -11.85 -26.47 -13.07
N ALA A 207 -12.73 -25.46 -13.00
CA ALA A 207 -12.64 -24.27 -13.85
C ALA A 207 -11.39 -23.43 -13.56
N LEU A 208 -11.03 -23.23 -12.29
CA LEU A 208 -9.80 -22.50 -11.90
C LEU A 208 -8.55 -23.18 -12.48
N PHE A 209 -8.44 -24.51 -12.32
CA PHE A 209 -7.34 -25.29 -12.90
C PHE A 209 -7.31 -25.24 -14.42
N ARG A 210 -8.47 -25.39 -15.09
CA ARG A 210 -8.56 -25.28 -16.56
C ARG A 210 -8.10 -23.93 -17.06
N TYR A 211 -8.51 -22.85 -16.42
CA TYR A 211 -8.06 -21.51 -16.80
C TYR A 211 -6.55 -21.38 -16.66
N HIS A 212 -5.98 -21.81 -15.53
CA HIS A 212 -4.54 -21.74 -15.31
C HIS A 212 -3.76 -22.58 -16.33
N ASN A 213 -4.18 -23.83 -16.57
CA ASN A 213 -3.54 -24.72 -17.54
C ASN A 213 -3.67 -24.23 -18.98
N GLN A 214 -4.78 -23.57 -19.32
CA GLN A 214 -4.93 -22.92 -20.62
C GLN A 214 -3.96 -21.75 -20.77
N LYS A 215 -3.82 -20.91 -19.74
CA LYS A 215 -2.91 -19.75 -19.74
C LYS A 215 -1.44 -20.18 -19.77
N LYS A 216 -1.04 -21.09 -18.90
CA LYS A 216 0.36 -21.49 -18.69
C LYS A 216 0.86 -22.51 -19.71
N TYR A 217 0.02 -23.47 -20.08
CA TYR A 217 0.43 -24.63 -20.89
C TYR A 217 -0.32 -24.76 -22.22
N SER A 218 -1.25 -23.83 -22.54
CA SER A 218 -2.15 -23.96 -23.70
C SER A 218 -2.98 -25.25 -23.69
N LYS A 219 -3.35 -25.75 -22.51
CA LYS A 219 -4.10 -27.00 -22.31
C LYS A 219 -5.40 -26.76 -21.54
N ASN A 220 -6.55 -27.03 -22.16
CA ASN A 220 -7.86 -27.00 -21.50
C ASN A 220 -8.12 -28.30 -20.71
N ARG A 221 -7.46 -28.47 -19.56
CA ARG A 221 -7.66 -29.59 -18.65
C ARG A 221 -7.65 -29.12 -17.19
N GLY A 222 -8.41 -29.79 -16.33
CA GLY A 222 -8.35 -29.57 -14.89
C GLY A 222 -7.07 -30.14 -14.26
N TYR A 223 -7.06 -30.17 -12.93
CA TYR A 223 -6.00 -30.78 -12.13
C TYR A 223 -5.77 -32.24 -12.52
N THR A 224 -4.50 -32.67 -12.57
CA THR A 224 -4.10 -34.06 -12.75
C THR A 224 -3.41 -34.56 -11.47
N PRO A 225 -3.82 -35.72 -10.92
CA PRO A 225 -3.22 -36.25 -9.69
C PRO A 225 -1.69 -36.34 -9.76
N GLY A 226 -1.02 -35.87 -8.71
CA GLY A 226 0.44 -35.80 -8.63
C GLY A 226 1.04 -34.43 -9.00
N GLU A 227 0.28 -33.56 -9.66
CA GLU A 227 0.71 -32.16 -9.86
C GLU A 227 0.79 -31.41 -8.53
N LYS A 228 1.82 -30.57 -8.37
CA LYS A 228 2.18 -29.96 -7.10
C LYS A 228 1.55 -28.57 -6.92
N ILE A 229 0.96 -28.34 -5.74
CA ILE A 229 0.42 -27.05 -5.33
C ILE A 229 1.29 -26.47 -4.22
N PHE A 230 1.80 -25.26 -4.42
CA PHE A 230 2.48 -24.52 -3.37
C PHE A 230 1.61 -23.37 -2.86
N ILE A 231 1.30 -23.37 -1.57
CA ILE A 231 0.58 -22.30 -0.87
C ILE A 231 1.62 -21.41 -0.18
N LYS A 232 1.85 -20.23 -0.76
CA LYS A 232 2.73 -19.20 -0.21
C LYS A 232 1.96 -18.36 0.80
N ILE A 233 2.30 -18.51 2.08
CA ILE A 233 1.74 -17.68 3.18
C ILE A 233 2.58 -16.42 3.41
N ASN A 234 2.06 -15.44 4.15
CA ASN A 234 2.80 -14.29 4.65
C ASN A 234 3.36 -14.55 6.05
N GLN A 235 4.66 -14.85 6.18
CA GLN A 235 5.30 -15.06 7.50
C GLN A 235 6.76 -14.57 7.57
N GLY A 236 7.15 -13.71 6.63
CA GLY A 236 8.52 -13.18 6.54
C GLY A 236 8.83 -11.99 7.46
N THR A 237 7.87 -11.44 8.20
CA THR A 237 8.01 -10.16 8.90
C THR A 237 8.48 -10.32 10.35
N ALA A 238 8.03 -11.38 11.04
CA ALA A 238 8.26 -11.55 12.47
C ALA A 238 9.14 -12.75 12.85
N SER A 239 9.68 -13.51 11.90
CA SER A 239 10.45 -14.74 12.16
C SER A 239 11.66 -14.58 13.12
N TRP A 240 12.21 -13.37 13.24
CA TRP A 240 13.35 -13.04 14.10
C TRP A 240 12.99 -12.89 15.60
N ILE A 241 11.71 -12.89 15.97
CA ILE A 241 11.28 -12.59 17.36
C ILE A 241 11.42 -13.77 18.32
N PHE A 242 11.54 -15.01 17.82
CA PHE A 242 11.62 -16.19 18.67
C PHE A 242 12.96 -16.26 19.44
N SER A 243 12.85 -16.52 20.75
CA SER A 243 13.96 -16.99 21.57
C SER A 243 14.39 -18.40 21.17
N GLN A 244 15.57 -18.83 21.63
CA GLN A 244 16.05 -20.18 21.35
C GLN A 244 15.11 -21.25 21.94
N GLN A 245 14.61 -21.04 23.16
CA GLN A 245 13.65 -21.95 23.81
C GLN A 245 12.38 -22.15 22.97
N GLU A 246 11.86 -21.08 22.35
CA GLU A 246 10.66 -21.18 21.50
C GLU A 246 10.94 -21.89 20.18
N LYS A 247 12.12 -21.69 19.60
CA LYS A 247 12.57 -22.46 18.43
C LYS A 247 12.70 -23.95 18.77
N ASP A 248 13.20 -24.26 19.96
CA ASP A 248 13.32 -25.63 20.48
C ASP A 248 11.97 -26.24 20.88
N ASN A 249 10.90 -25.42 20.95
CA ASN A 249 9.53 -25.83 21.23
C ASN A 249 8.61 -25.62 20.01
N GLY A 250 9.11 -25.89 18.80
CA GLY A 250 8.27 -25.89 17.59
C GLY A 250 7.82 -24.52 17.10
N TYR A 251 8.52 -23.44 17.46
CA TYR A 251 8.19 -22.05 17.12
C TYR A 251 6.85 -21.58 17.71
N VAL A 252 6.53 -22.05 18.92
CA VAL A 252 5.38 -21.61 19.71
C VAL A 252 5.77 -20.40 20.56
N PHE A 253 4.92 -19.37 20.61
CA PHE A 253 5.17 -18.22 21.49
C PHE A 253 5.07 -18.62 22.95
N ALA A 254 6.03 -18.19 23.76
CA ALA A 254 5.96 -18.30 25.21
C ALA A 254 4.76 -17.52 25.76
N THR A 255 4.03 -18.15 26.70
CA THR A 255 2.82 -17.62 27.34
C THR A 255 3.09 -16.76 28.58
N THR A 256 4.36 -16.61 28.99
CA THR A 256 4.74 -15.80 30.15
C THR A 256 5.86 -14.82 29.80
N ALA A 257 5.77 -13.60 30.35
CA ALA A 257 6.71 -12.51 30.10
C ALA A 257 8.11 -12.71 30.74
N LYS A 258 8.30 -13.75 31.58
CA LYS A 258 9.55 -13.98 32.31
C LYS A 258 10.68 -14.33 31.32
N GLY A 259 11.50 -13.34 30.98
CA GLY A 259 12.74 -13.51 30.20
C GLY A 259 12.69 -12.97 28.77
N ALA A 260 11.58 -12.39 28.31
CA ALA A 260 11.51 -11.78 27.00
C ALA A 260 12.06 -10.34 27.04
N GLN A 261 13.06 -10.03 26.21
CA GLN A 261 13.48 -8.64 26.00
C GLN A 261 12.28 -7.83 25.49
N THR A 262 11.98 -6.70 26.12
CA THR A 262 10.81 -5.84 25.88
C THR A 262 10.58 -5.48 24.41
N ARG A 263 11.63 -5.39 23.58
CA ARG A 263 11.53 -5.14 22.14
C ARG A 263 10.92 -6.31 21.36
N ARG A 264 11.20 -7.57 21.74
CA ARG A 264 10.63 -8.76 21.09
C ARG A 264 9.15 -8.92 21.44
N LEU A 265 8.73 -8.48 22.63
CA LEU A 265 7.35 -8.55 23.08
C LEU A 265 6.39 -7.73 22.21
N ARG A 266 6.78 -6.50 21.84
CA ARG A 266 5.95 -5.59 21.01
C ARG A 266 5.75 -6.03 19.56
N ASN A 267 6.32 -7.17 19.17
CA ASN A 267 6.29 -7.72 17.82
C ASN A 267 5.75 -9.15 17.79
N ARG A 268 5.39 -9.71 18.96
CA ARG A 268 4.65 -10.97 19.09
C ARG A 268 3.20 -10.69 18.74
N GLY A 269 2.68 -11.40 17.74
CA GLY A 269 1.38 -11.12 17.18
C GLY A 269 1.41 -10.06 16.07
N ALA A 270 2.51 -9.95 15.32
CA ALA A 270 2.52 -9.21 14.06
C ALA A 270 1.42 -9.73 13.11
N THR A 271 0.86 -8.85 12.29
CA THR A 271 -0.15 -9.26 11.29
C THR A 271 0.53 -10.04 10.19
N GLU A 272 0.35 -11.34 10.24
CA GLU A 272 0.84 -12.34 9.29
C GLU A 272 -0.33 -13.28 8.97
N THR A 273 -0.14 -14.26 8.10
CA THR A 273 -1.23 -15.17 7.73
C THR A 273 -1.73 -15.95 8.95
N SER A 274 -3.02 -15.76 9.27
CA SER A 274 -3.70 -16.49 10.33
C SER A 274 -3.98 -17.94 9.89
N PRO A 275 -4.19 -18.88 10.82
CA PRO A 275 -4.36 -20.28 10.46
C PRO A 275 -5.66 -20.54 9.69
N TYR A 276 -6.68 -19.73 9.89
CA TYR A 276 -8.06 -20.11 9.56
C TYR A 276 -8.40 -20.00 8.07
N VAL A 277 -7.88 -18.99 7.37
CA VAL A 277 -8.03 -18.87 5.90
C VAL A 277 -7.33 -20.03 5.19
N VAL A 278 -6.13 -20.40 5.65
CA VAL A 278 -5.35 -21.49 5.05
C VAL A 278 -5.96 -22.86 5.38
N LEU A 279 -6.53 -23.04 6.58
CA LEU A 279 -7.23 -24.27 6.94
C LEU A 279 -8.44 -24.51 6.03
N GLU A 280 -9.25 -23.48 5.78
CA GLU A 280 -10.39 -23.60 4.87
C GLU A 280 -9.94 -23.80 3.41
N LEU A 281 -8.83 -23.18 3.00
CA LEU A 281 -8.24 -23.44 1.69
C LEU A 281 -7.79 -24.90 1.54
N LEU A 282 -7.22 -25.50 2.59
CA LEU A 282 -6.87 -26.93 2.59
C LEU A 282 -8.12 -27.81 2.46
N ARG A 283 -9.19 -27.51 3.21
CA ARG A 283 -10.49 -28.20 3.10
C ARG A 283 -11.04 -28.11 1.68
N GLU A 284 -11.01 -26.93 1.07
CA GLU A 284 -11.42 -26.73 -0.33
C GLU A 284 -10.63 -27.59 -1.31
N LEU A 285 -9.30 -27.54 -1.24
CA LEU A 285 -8.44 -28.28 -2.16
C LEU A 285 -8.57 -29.80 -2.01
N VAL A 286 -8.61 -30.30 -0.78
CA VAL A 286 -8.66 -31.74 -0.51
C VAL A 286 -10.05 -32.29 -0.75
N ASN A 287 -11.09 -31.65 -0.22
CA ASN A 287 -12.44 -32.21 -0.20
C ASN A 287 -13.25 -31.87 -1.46
N HIS A 288 -12.99 -30.73 -2.11
CA HIS A 288 -13.75 -30.29 -3.29
C HIS A 288 -12.95 -30.36 -4.58
N ALA A 289 -11.68 -29.98 -4.58
CA ALA A 289 -10.82 -30.10 -5.75
C ALA A 289 -10.23 -31.50 -5.96
N GLY A 290 -10.22 -32.34 -4.93
CA GLY A 290 -9.68 -33.72 -5.00
C GLY A 290 -8.15 -33.77 -5.07
N VAL A 291 -7.47 -32.74 -4.58
CA VAL A 291 -6.00 -32.69 -4.50
C VAL A 291 -5.55 -33.56 -3.33
N LYS A 292 -4.54 -34.40 -3.55
CA LYS A 292 -3.97 -35.21 -2.45
C LYS A 292 -3.17 -34.32 -1.53
N GLN A 293 -3.27 -34.53 -0.22
CA GLN A 293 -2.51 -33.79 0.79
C GLN A 293 -0.99 -33.79 0.49
N ALA A 294 -0.43 -34.94 0.12
CA ALA A 294 0.99 -35.10 -0.23
C ALA A 294 1.45 -34.35 -1.51
N ASP A 295 0.51 -33.77 -2.25
CA ASP A 295 0.77 -32.91 -3.41
C ASP A 295 0.71 -31.42 -3.05
N ILE A 296 0.37 -31.08 -1.80
CA ILE A 296 0.27 -29.71 -1.29
C ILE A 296 1.49 -29.40 -0.41
N VAL A 297 2.13 -28.28 -0.70
CA VAL A 297 3.23 -27.71 0.08
C VAL A 297 2.79 -26.36 0.63
N ILE A 298 3.04 -26.08 1.91
CA ILE A 298 2.65 -24.80 2.56
C ILE A 298 3.85 -24.18 3.24
N GLY A 299 4.08 -22.88 3.01
CA GLY A 299 4.94 -22.06 3.88
C GLY A 299 5.45 -20.78 3.22
N ASP A 300 6.33 -20.09 3.94
CA ASP A 300 7.10 -18.95 3.44
C ASP A 300 8.58 -19.33 3.44
N PRO A 301 9.24 -19.52 2.27
CA PRO A 301 10.57 -20.11 2.22
C PRO A 301 11.65 -19.33 2.99
N ILE A 302 11.45 -18.03 3.23
CA ILE A 302 12.38 -17.21 4.03
C ILE A 302 12.15 -17.31 5.55
N ALA A 303 11.15 -18.05 6.02
CA ALA A 303 10.73 -18.07 7.41
C ALA A 303 10.37 -19.47 7.93
N HIS A 304 10.13 -19.54 9.24
CA HIS A 304 9.60 -20.73 9.90
C HIS A 304 8.08 -20.71 9.85
N ILE A 305 7.45 -21.90 9.84
CA ILE A 305 6.01 -21.99 10.12
C ILE A 305 5.80 -21.91 11.63
N PHE A 306 5.08 -20.88 12.09
CA PHE A 306 4.80 -20.69 13.51
C PHE A 306 3.98 -21.87 14.07
N GLY A 307 4.23 -22.21 15.34
CA GLY A 307 3.65 -23.41 15.96
C GLY A 307 2.13 -23.44 15.92
N HIS A 308 1.46 -22.33 16.22
CA HIS A 308 -0.01 -22.26 16.17
C HIS A 308 -0.59 -22.51 14.76
N ASN A 309 0.12 -22.06 13.73
CA ASN A 309 -0.27 -22.30 12.34
C ASN A 309 -0.06 -23.78 11.98
N TYR A 310 1.12 -24.33 12.29
CA TYR A 310 1.44 -25.73 12.05
C TYR A 310 0.46 -26.67 12.76
N GLU A 311 0.22 -26.46 14.05
CA GLU A 311 -0.64 -27.32 14.88
C GLU A 311 -2.07 -27.40 14.32
N ILE A 312 -2.67 -26.26 13.97
CA ILE A 312 -4.04 -26.22 13.43
C ILE A 312 -4.11 -26.93 12.08
N TRP A 313 -3.17 -26.67 11.17
CA TRP A 313 -3.20 -27.27 9.83
C TRP A 313 -2.90 -28.77 9.86
N HIS A 314 -1.81 -29.16 10.54
CA HIS A 314 -1.34 -30.54 10.56
C HIS A 314 -2.30 -31.46 11.32
N SER A 315 -3.05 -30.95 12.29
CA SER A 315 -4.03 -31.77 13.04
C SER A 315 -5.14 -32.33 12.14
N GLU A 316 -5.51 -31.61 11.07
CA GLU A 316 -6.53 -32.07 10.12
C GLU A 316 -5.92 -32.63 8.83
N PHE A 317 -4.78 -32.09 8.40
CA PHE A 317 -4.12 -32.46 7.15
C PHE A 317 -2.66 -32.91 7.37
N PRO A 318 -2.43 -34.04 8.05
CA PRO A 318 -1.09 -34.48 8.46
C PRO A 318 -0.18 -34.86 7.28
N ASP A 319 -0.74 -35.18 6.11
CA ASP A 319 0.03 -35.59 4.93
C ASP A 319 0.44 -34.39 4.04
N VAL A 320 0.09 -33.16 4.43
CA VAL A 320 0.55 -31.93 3.76
C VAL A 320 2.01 -31.66 4.09
N ILE A 321 2.76 -31.13 3.12
CA ILE A 321 4.18 -30.83 3.29
C ILE A 321 4.34 -29.41 3.87
N TYR A 322 4.60 -29.32 5.16
CA TYR A 322 4.87 -28.05 5.85
C TYR A 322 6.36 -27.71 5.80
N ILE A 323 6.73 -26.62 5.15
CA ILE A 323 8.14 -26.28 4.95
C ILE A 323 8.74 -25.45 6.08
N ASP A 324 10.06 -25.50 6.21
CA ASP A 324 10.85 -24.66 7.12
C ASP A 324 12.16 -24.21 6.47
N ARG A 325 12.63 -23.02 6.87
CA ARG A 325 13.88 -22.44 6.36
C ARG A 325 15.16 -23.09 6.90
N PHE A 326 15.19 -23.60 8.13
CA PHE A 326 16.44 -24.04 8.77
C PHE A 326 16.43 -25.47 9.30
N SER A 327 15.27 -26.13 9.42
CA SER A 327 15.19 -27.36 10.20
C SER A 327 14.09 -28.32 9.74
N GLU A 328 14.39 -29.63 9.74
CA GLU A 328 13.42 -30.71 9.54
C GLU A 328 12.73 -31.15 10.85
N LYS A 329 13.02 -30.49 11.98
CA LYS A 329 12.39 -30.79 13.27
C LYS A 329 10.88 -30.56 13.26
N PHE A 330 10.20 -31.26 14.17
CA PHE A 330 8.75 -31.13 14.41
C PHE A 330 7.89 -31.40 13.18
N GLY A 331 8.26 -32.38 12.35
CA GLY A 331 7.48 -32.78 11.18
C GLY A 331 7.54 -31.82 9.99
N ARG A 332 8.49 -30.86 9.99
CA ARG A 332 8.65 -29.90 8.89
C ARG A 332 9.66 -30.40 7.85
N THR A 333 9.56 -29.87 6.63
CA THR A 333 10.45 -30.19 5.50
C THR A 333 11.37 -29.01 5.20
N LEU A 334 12.69 -29.25 5.15
CA LEU A 334 13.65 -28.20 4.86
C LEU A 334 13.55 -27.73 3.39
N THR A 335 13.39 -26.41 3.18
CA THR A 335 13.48 -25.83 1.83
C THR A 335 14.92 -25.74 1.35
N ARG A 336 15.12 -25.93 0.05
CA ARG A 336 16.44 -25.80 -0.58
C ARG A 336 16.41 -24.74 -1.67
N GLN A 337 17.48 -23.98 -1.77
CA GLN A 337 17.64 -23.07 -2.89
C GLN A 337 17.89 -23.86 -4.17
N THR A 338 17.41 -23.28 -5.26
CA THR A 338 17.64 -23.74 -6.62
C THR A 338 19.13 -23.65 -6.99
N GLU A 339 19.53 -24.49 -7.95
CA GLU A 339 20.93 -24.48 -8.43
C GLU A 339 21.23 -23.18 -9.20
N ASN A 340 20.27 -22.73 -10.00
CA ASN A 340 20.37 -21.58 -10.89
C ASN A 340 19.60 -20.37 -10.34
N GLU A 341 20.00 -19.19 -10.78
CA GLU A 341 19.17 -17.99 -10.61
C GLU A 341 17.93 -18.12 -11.50
N LEU A 342 16.75 -17.87 -10.94
CA LEU A 342 15.47 -18.08 -11.62
C LEU A 342 14.66 -16.79 -11.78
N ILE A 343 15.07 -15.71 -11.12
CA ILE A 343 14.51 -14.37 -11.34
C ILE A 343 15.66 -13.39 -11.58
N HIS A 344 15.49 -12.56 -12.61
CA HIS A 344 16.46 -11.55 -13.03
C HIS A 344 15.79 -10.18 -13.00
N TYR A 345 16.23 -9.29 -12.12
CA TYR A 345 15.60 -7.99 -11.98
C TYR A 345 15.91 -7.09 -13.17
N SER A 346 14.90 -6.41 -13.69
CA SER A 346 14.95 -5.79 -15.02
C SER A 346 15.81 -4.53 -15.09
N ASP A 347 16.17 -3.95 -13.95
CA ASP A 347 17.19 -2.89 -13.89
C ASP A 347 18.64 -3.43 -13.94
N LYS A 348 18.78 -4.75 -14.08
CA LYS A 348 20.04 -5.50 -14.24
C LYS A 348 21.03 -5.38 -13.08
N LYS A 349 20.57 -4.93 -11.89
CA LYS A 349 21.42 -4.86 -10.70
C LYS A 349 21.57 -6.21 -10.01
N PHE A 350 20.50 -7.01 -10.01
CA PHE A 350 20.44 -8.24 -9.23
C PHE A 350 19.74 -9.35 -10.00
N SER A 351 19.99 -10.57 -9.55
CA SER A 351 19.25 -11.78 -9.84
C SER A 351 19.23 -12.63 -8.57
N ASP A 352 18.26 -13.53 -8.46
CA ASP A 352 18.10 -14.40 -7.31
C ASP A 352 17.81 -15.83 -7.69
N LYS A 353 18.42 -16.74 -6.91
CA LYS A 353 17.91 -18.09 -6.75
C LYS A 353 16.55 -18.04 -6.07
N LEU A 354 15.67 -18.96 -6.46
CA LEU A 354 14.43 -19.25 -5.73
C LEU A 354 14.60 -20.56 -4.94
N TYR A 355 13.49 -21.15 -4.50
CA TYR A 355 13.49 -22.41 -3.77
C TYR A 355 12.92 -23.54 -4.62
N ASP A 356 13.35 -24.76 -4.33
CA ASP A 356 12.99 -25.95 -5.09
C ASP A 356 11.47 -26.22 -5.09
N VAL A 357 10.79 -25.93 -3.99
CA VAL A 357 9.31 -25.99 -3.90
C VAL A 357 8.62 -25.02 -4.85
N ILE A 358 9.23 -23.87 -5.16
CA ILE A 358 8.70 -22.89 -6.12
C ILE A 358 8.97 -23.37 -7.55
N GLU A 359 10.20 -23.82 -7.82
CA GLU A 359 10.59 -24.32 -9.15
C GLU A 359 9.77 -25.54 -9.58
N LYS A 360 9.46 -26.45 -8.65
CA LYS A 360 8.70 -27.69 -8.89
C LYS A 360 7.17 -27.51 -8.85
N ALA A 361 6.66 -26.34 -8.46
CA ALA A 361 5.22 -26.14 -8.31
C ALA A 361 4.53 -26.02 -9.68
N ASP A 362 3.57 -26.91 -9.93
CA ASP A 362 2.68 -26.80 -11.10
C ASP A 362 1.70 -25.64 -10.94
N TYR A 363 1.25 -25.41 -9.70
CA TYR A 363 0.34 -24.34 -9.32
C TYR A 363 0.83 -23.64 -8.06
N MET A 364 0.65 -22.33 -8.00
CA MET A 364 0.84 -21.56 -6.77
C MET A 364 -0.48 -20.89 -6.33
N ILE A 365 -0.70 -20.83 -5.02
CA ILE A 365 -1.73 -20.00 -4.39
C ILE A 365 -1.01 -19.05 -3.42
N ASN A 366 -1.20 -17.75 -3.61
CA ASN A 366 -0.52 -16.72 -2.83
C ASN A 366 -1.49 -16.12 -1.81
N VAL A 367 -1.24 -16.35 -0.53
CA VAL A 367 -2.02 -15.86 0.61
C VAL A 367 -1.22 -14.76 1.31
N ALA A 368 -1.61 -13.52 1.10
CA ALA A 368 -1.03 -12.34 1.75
C ALA A 368 -1.93 -11.83 2.88
N SER A 369 -1.42 -10.97 3.74
CA SER A 369 -2.22 -10.26 4.75
C SER A 369 -2.63 -8.88 4.25
N LEU A 370 -3.83 -8.41 4.61
CA LEU A 370 -4.28 -7.03 4.36
C LEU A 370 -3.54 -6.08 5.31
N LYS A 371 -2.50 -5.39 4.84
CA LYS A 371 -1.80 -4.41 5.67
C LYS A 371 -1.11 -3.28 4.89
N PRO A 372 -1.04 -2.08 5.48
CA PRO A 372 -0.07 -1.05 5.07
C PRO A 372 1.37 -1.52 5.30
N HIS A 373 2.33 -0.73 4.80
CA HIS A 373 3.75 -0.97 5.02
C HIS A 373 4.56 0.33 4.95
N GLY A 374 5.45 0.58 5.92
CA GLY A 374 6.20 1.85 6.00
C GLY A 374 7.10 2.15 4.79
N SER A 375 7.75 1.13 4.19
CA SER A 375 8.56 1.30 2.98
C SER A 375 7.81 1.20 1.66
N ALA A 376 6.80 0.35 1.54
CA ALA A 376 6.11 0.08 0.27
C ALA A 376 4.78 0.82 0.11
N GLY A 377 4.28 1.48 1.17
CA GLY A 377 2.93 2.00 1.26
C GLY A 377 1.95 0.91 1.68
N ILE A 378 1.89 -0.18 0.91
CA ILE A 378 1.08 -1.37 1.18
C ILE A 378 1.89 -2.66 1.04
N SER A 379 1.44 -3.74 1.68
CA SER A 379 2.04 -5.06 1.55
C SER A 379 0.97 -6.11 1.31
N LEU A 380 0.81 -6.49 0.05
CA LEU A 380 -0.16 -7.49 -0.41
C LEU A 380 0.59 -8.65 -1.13
N THR A 381 0.00 -9.24 -2.16
CA THR A 381 0.48 -10.48 -2.80
C THR A 381 1.82 -10.32 -3.54
N ALA A 382 2.09 -9.19 -4.18
CA ALA A 382 3.34 -8.88 -4.86
C ALA A 382 4.47 -8.73 -3.84
N LYS A 383 4.22 -7.98 -2.76
CA LYS A 383 5.21 -7.82 -1.68
C LYS A 383 5.40 -9.09 -0.85
N ASN A 384 4.40 -9.97 -0.77
CA ASN A 384 4.52 -11.26 -0.09
C ASN A 384 5.65 -12.13 -0.67
N HIS A 385 5.98 -11.96 -1.94
CA HIS A 385 7.10 -12.65 -2.60
C HIS A 385 8.49 -12.10 -2.28
N PHE A 386 8.61 -11.05 -1.46
CA PHE A 386 9.91 -10.68 -0.88
C PHE A 386 10.48 -11.86 -0.04
N GLY A 387 9.63 -12.77 0.44
CA GLY A 387 10.05 -14.02 1.09
C GLY A 387 10.33 -15.20 0.14
N SER A 388 10.28 -15.02 -1.18
CA SER A 388 10.48 -16.09 -2.16
C SER A 388 11.90 -16.18 -2.72
N GLN A 389 12.74 -15.17 -2.45
CA GLN A 389 14.13 -15.10 -2.90
C GLN A 389 15.09 -15.85 -1.95
N GLY A 390 16.21 -16.36 -2.49
CA GLY A 390 17.16 -17.21 -1.78
C GLY A 390 18.13 -16.51 -0.82
N ARG A 391 18.23 -15.18 -0.79
CA ARG A 391 19.14 -14.48 0.13
C ARG A 391 18.61 -14.47 1.56
N PRO A 392 19.49 -14.22 2.56
CA PRO A 392 19.10 -14.24 3.96
C PRO A 392 17.98 -13.25 4.35
N SER A 393 17.85 -12.15 3.61
CA SER A 393 16.80 -11.15 3.73
C SER A 393 16.49 -10.53 2.36
N ALA A 394 15.32 -9.90 2.25
CA ALA A 394 14.90 -9.19 1.04
C ALA A 394 15.42 -7.73 0.97
N ALA A 395 16.42 -7.37 1.80
CA ALA A 395 16.88 -5.99 1.95
C ALA A 395 17.33 -5.36 0.62
N HIS A 396 17.98 -6.14 -0.26
CA HIS A 396 18.44 -5.70 -1.57
C HIS A 396 17.33 -5.28 -2.53
N LEU A 397 16.07 -5.66 -2.27
CA LEU A 397 14.91 -5.27 -3.10
C LEU A 397 14.32 -3.92 -2.69
N HIS A 398 14.69 -3.39 -1.52
CA HIS A 398 14.00 -2.27 -0.90
C HIS A 398 14.29 -0.91 -1.55
N TYR A 399 15.42 -0.73 -2.25
CA TYR A 399 15.76 0.53 -2.93
C TYR A 399 14.70 0.97 -3.96
N SER A 400 13.96 0.01 -4.53
CA SER A 400 12.93 0.26 -5.55
C SER A 400 11.55 0.63 -4.97
N LEU A 401 11.37 0.49 -3.65
CA LEU A 401 10.11 0.80 -2.99
C LEU A 401 9.87 2.32 -2.91
N ILE A 402 8.67 2.73 -2.51
CA ILE A 402 8.27 4.14 -2.38
C ILE A 402 9.12 4.90 -1.37
N ALA A 403 9.42 4.22 -0.25
CA ALA A 403 10.21 4.73 0.86
C ALA A 403 11.37 3.74 1.16
N PRO A 404 12.49 3.82 0.42
CA PRO A 404 13.66 2.95 0.55
C PRO A 404 14.48 3.31 1.82
N THR A 405 13.95 2.96 2.99
CA THR A 405 14.42 3.53 4.27
C THR A 405 15.39 2.63 5.02
N TRP A 406 15.72 1.47 4.46
CA TRP A 406 16.67 0.52 5.05
C TRP A 406 18.14 0.92 4.80
N GLU A 407 18.37 1.97 4.00
CA GLU A 407 19.69 2.47 3.63
C GLU A 407 20.09 3.76 4.38
N THR A 408 19.21 4.33 5.20
CA THR A 408 19.49 5.56 5.98
C THR A 408 19.46 5.31 7.49
N PHE A 409 20.36 5.98 8.22
CA PHE A 409 20.37 5.99 9.68
C PHE A 409 20.29 7.45 10.19
N PRO A 410 19.28 7.82 11.00
CA PRO A 410 18.21 6.97 11.56
C PRO A 410 17.19 6.50 10.49
N ARG A 411 16.45 5.42 10.80
CA ARG A 411 15.41 4.86 9.91
C ARG A 411 14.33 5.90 9.64
N GLU A 412 14.09 6.23 8.37
CA GLU A 412 13.07 7.21 7.95
C GLU A 412 11.83 6.56 7.31
N ALA A 413 11.36 5.42 7.84
CA ALA A 413 10.15 4.75 7.33
C ALA A 413 8.97 5.74 7.16
N GLY A 414 8.23 5.62 6.05
CA GLY A 414 7.19 6.59 5.65
C GLY A 414 7.71 7.82 4.90
N ASN A 415 9.02 7.97 4.68
CA ASN A 415 9.56 9.00 3.80
C ASN A 415 9.56 8.52 2.34
N ALA A 416 8.58 8.99 1.55
CA ALA A 416 8.42 8.67 0.12
C ALA A 416 9.51 9.31 -0.79
N SER A 417 10.78 9.18 -0.44
CA SER A 417 11.93 9.71 -1.18
C SER A 417 12.04 9.12 -2.59
N ASN A 418 11.44 7.94 -2.82
CA ASN A 418 11.30 7.31 -4.11
C ASN A 418 9.83 7.20 -4.57
N GLY A 419 8.96 8.11 -4.12
CA GLY A 419 7.56 8.21 -4.56
C GLY A 419 7.39 8.76 -5.98
N GLY A 420 6.15 8.73 -6.47
CA GLY A 420 5.74 9.12 -7.82
C GLY A 420 5.77 7.98 -8.84
N TYR A 421 5.49 8.32 -10.09
CA TYR A 421 5.26 7.37 -11.18
C TYR A 421 6.45 7.20 -12.12
N ARG A 422 6.42 6.13 -12.92
CA ARG A 422 7.42 5.79 -13.94
C ARG A 422 8.81 5.61 -13.32
N LYS A 423 8.86 4.94 -12.19
CA LYS A 423 10.10 4.55 -11.51
C LYS A 423 10.23 3.05 -11.51
N TYR A 424 11.45 2.53 -11.52
CA TYR A 424 11.62 1.07 -11.51
C TYR A 424 11.03 0.50 -10.22
N ARG A 425 10.11 -0.46 -10.35
CA ARG A 425 9.43 -1.14 -9.25
C ARG A 425 9.69 -2.64 -9.37
N VAL A 426 10.50 -3.16 -8.45
CA VAL A 426 10.86 -4.59 -8.41
C VAL A 426 9.65 -5.52 -8.27
N MET A 427 8.54 -5.01 -7.73
CA MET A 427 7.30 -5.76 -7.62
C MET A 427 6.74 -6.16 -9.00
N VAL A 428 6.99 -5.39 -10.06
CA VAL A 428 6.55 -5.74 -11.42
C VAL A 428 7.31 -6.98 -11.94
N ASP A 429 8.62 -7.07 -11.69
CA ASP A 429 9.41 -8.28 -12.01
C ASP A 429 8.90 -9.51 -11.26
N ILE A 430 8.58 -9.33 -9.98
CA ILE A 430 8.04 -10.40 -9.12
C ILE A 430 6.69 -10.90 -9.63
N MET A 431 5.78 -9.98 -9.97
CA MET A 431 4.47 -10.32 -10.56
C MET A 431 4.64 -10.97 -11.94
N GLY A 432 5.63 -10.53 -12.71
CA GLY A 432 5.92 -11.01 -14.04
C GLY A 432 6.71 -12.31 -14.13
N SER A 433 7.34 -12.79 -13.06
CA SER A 433 8.17 -14.00 -13.12
C SER A 433 7.33 -15.25 -13.40
N ARG A 434 7.80 -16.11 -14.33
CA ARG A 434 7.18 -17.43 -14.64
C ARG A 434 7.05 -18.36 -13.44
N TYR A 435 7.86 -18.17 -12.41
CA TYR A 435 7.89 -19.03 -11.22
C TYR A 435 7.06 -18.47 -10.07
N LEU A 436 6.79 -17.16 -10.06
CA LEU A 436 6.08 -16.45 -8.98
C LEU A 436 4.69 -16.03 -9.44
N GLY A 437 4.48 -14.75 -9.80
CA GLY A 437 3.15 -14.23 -10.16
C GLY A 437 2.54 -14.96 -11.35
N GLN A 438 3.28 -15.23 -12.42
CA GLN A 438 2.71 -15.97 -13.56
C GLN A 438 2.41 -17.45 -13.26
N ASN A 439 3.00 -18.03 -12.20
CA ASN A 439 2.65 -19.36 -11.70
C ASN A 439 1.47 -19.36 -10.72
N THR A 440 1.03 -18.20 -10.26
CA THR A 440 -0.04 -18.10 -9.26
C THR A 440 -1.40 -18.22 -9.93
N MET A 441 -2.14 -19.27 -9.59
CA MET A 441 -3.49 -19.55 -10.09
C MET A 441 -4.55 -18.75 -9.34
N LEU A 442 -4.33 -18.51 -8.04
CA LEU A 442 -5.28 -17.85 -7.16
C LEU A 442 -4.54 -16.97 -6.16
N TYR A 443 -5.00 -15.73 -6.04
CA TYR A 443 -4.48 -14.74 -5.11
C TYR A 443 -5.52 -14.50 -4.02
N ILE A 444 -5.08 -14.54 -2.77
CA ILE A 444 -5.92 -14.35 -1.58
C ILE A 444 -5.26 -13.30 -0.70
N VAL A 445 -6.05 -12.34 -0.22
CA VAL A 445 -5.64 -11.42 0.85
C VAL A 445 -6.50 -11.73 2.08
N ASP A 446 -5.86 -12.28 3.12
CA ASP A 446 -6.40 -12.47 4.46
C ASP A 446 -6.47 -11.13 5.16
N GLY A 447 -7.71 -10.63 5.33
CA GLY A 447 -8.03 -9.45 6.12
C GLY A 447 -9.00 -9.78 7.24
N LEU A 448 -8.97 -11.00 7.82
CA LEU A 448 -9.76 -11.28 9.02
C LEU A 448 -9.36 -10.32 10.13
N PHE A 449 -8.04 -10.21 10.34
CA PHE A 449 -7.42 -9.26 11.24
C PHE A 449 -6.43 -8.38 10.47
N GLY A 450 -6.91 -7.27 9.92
CA GLY A 450 -6.10 -6.36 9.12
C GLY A 450 -4.99 -5.65 9.91
N GLY A 451 -3.84 -5.46 9.29
CA GLY A 451 -2.65 -4.89 9.92
C GLY A 451 -2.68 -3.37 10.04
N GLY A 452 -1.92 -2.84 11.00
CA GLY A 452 -1.68 -1.41 11.15
C GLY A 452 -0.54 -0.89 10.27
N ALA A 453 -0.17 0.37 10.48
CA ALA A 453 0.77 1.08 9.61
C ALA A 453 2.23 0.61 9.73
N ASP A 454 2.61 0.01 10.87
CA ASP A 454 3.91 -0.63 11.05
C ASP A 454 3.79 -2.12 10.75
N GLU A 455 4.43 -2.57 9.66
CA GLU A 455 4.34 -3.94 9.17
C GLU A 455 4.75 -5.00 10.20
N THR A 456 5.51 -4.61 11.21
CA THR A 456 6.06 -5.51 12.24
C THR A 456 5.18 -5.65 13.49
N LYS A 457 4.01 -5.00 13.48
CA LYS A 457 3.06 -4.93 14.59
C LYS A 457 1.77 -5.67 14.26
N GLY A 458 0.91 -5.82 15.27
CA GLY A 458 -0.28 -6.66 15.17
C GLY A 458 -1.42 -6.10 14.34
N PRO A 459 -2.60 -6.69 14.40
CA PRO A 459 -3.76 -6.13 13.74
C PRO A 459 -4.27 -4.88 14.48
N VAL A 460 -5.03 -4.06 13.76
CA VAL A 460 -5.80 -2.94 14.32
C VAL A 460 -7.25 -3.04 13.87
N LYS A 461 -8.15 -2.43 14.63
CA LYS A 461 -9.55 -2.28 14.21
C LYS A 461 -9.66 -1.17 13.15
N TYR A 462 -10.54 -1.37 12.19
CA TYR A 462 -10.74 -0.48 11.05
C TYR A 462 -12.01 0.36 11.26
N PHE A 463 -11.97 1.63 10.86
CA PHE A 463 -13.05 2.60 11.06
C PHE A 463 -13.96 2.76 9.84
N MET A 464 -13.44 2.56 8.62
CA MET A 464 -14.20 2.71 7.39
C MET A 464 -15.41 1.77 7.37
N GLU A 465 -16.52 2.22 6.77
CA GLU A 465 -17.70 1.37 6.59
C GLU A 465 -17.37 0.18 5.66
N PRO A 466 -17.72 -1.06 6.05
CA PRO A 466 -18.66 -1.44 7.11
C PRO A 466 -18.04 -1.84 8.46
N PHE A 467 -16.73 -1.70 8.64
CA PHE A 467 -16.00 -2.19 9.82
C PHE A 467 -16.32 -1.39 11.09
N ASN A 468 -16.54 -0.07 10.97
CA ASN A 468 -17.12 0.78 12.02
C ASN A 468 -16.47 0.64 13.41
N GLY A 469 -15.15 0.53 13.47
CA GLY A 469 -14.39 0.36 14.70
C GLY A 469 -14.31 -1.09 15.17
N ASP A 470 -14.43 -2.06 14.25
CA ASP A 470 -14.23 -3.49 14.48
C ASP A 470 -13.09 -4.07 13.64
N TRP A 471 -12.81 -5.36 13.78
CA TRP A 471 -11.90 -6.06 12.89
C TRP A 471 -12.39 -6.02 11.44
N SER A 472 -11.46 -6.06 10.49
CA SER A 472 -11.82 -5.98 9.07
C SER A 472 -12.60 -7.20 8.60
N SER A 473 -12.47 -8.36 9.25
CA SER A 473 -13.28 -9.58 9.05
C SER A 473 -13.53 -9.92 7.58
N SER A 474 -12.50 -9.73 6.75
CA SER A 474 -12.61 -9.71 5.30
C SER A 474 -11.68 -10.72 4.65
N ILE A 475 -12.10 -11.29 3.53
CA ILE A 475 -11.26 -12.10 2.64
C ILE A 475 -11.43 -11.56 1.23
N PHE A 476 -10.32 -11.25 0.57
CA PHE A 476 -10.31 -10.85 -0.84
C PHE A 476 -9.68 -11.93 -1.70
N MET A 477 -10.23 -12.17 -2.88
CA MET A 477 -9.74 -13.23 -3.77
C MET A 477 -9.87 -12.84 -5.24
N SER A 478 -8.90 -13.24 -6.07
CA SER A 478 -8.95 -13.06 -7.53
C SER A 478 -7.98 -13.99 -8.29
N GLN A 479 -8.19 -14.12 -9.61
CA GLN A 479 -7.20 -14.63 -10.57
C GLN A 479 -6.46 -13.51 -11.33
N ASP A 480 -6.76 -12.25 -10.99
CA ASP A 480 -6.11 -11.04 -11.49
C ASP A 480 -5.43 -10.33 -10.32
N GLN A 481 -4.10 -10.43 -10.28
CA GLN A 481 -3.31 -9.86 -9.20
C GLN A 481 -3.40 -8.33 -9.16
N VAL A 482 -3.38 -7.70 -10.34
CA VAL A 482 -3.41 -6.24 -10.45
C VAL A 482 -4.77 -5.73 -9.96
N ALA A 483 -5.86 -6.38 -10.36
CA ALA A 483 -7.20 -6.01 -9.91
C ALA A 483 -7.36 -6.20 -8.40
N LEU A 484 -6.91 -7.34 -7.86
CA LEU A 484 -6.98 -7.63 -6.42
C LEU A 484 -6.24 -6.58 -5.60
N GLU A 485 -5.01 -6.24 -5.99
CA GLU A 485 -4.22 -5.26 -5.24
C GLU A 485 -4.75 -3.84 -5.42
N SER A 486 -5.37 -3.51 -6.55
CA SER A 486 -6.08 -2.23 -6.74
C SER A 486 -7.25 -2.11 -5.75
N VAL A 487 -8.05 -3.16 -5.60
CA VAL A 487 -9.16 -3.20 -4.65
C VAL A 487 -8.65 -3.07 -3.22
N CYS A 488 -7.72 -3.92 -2.80
CA CYS A 488 -7.18 -3.86 -1.45
C CYS A 488 -6.46 -2.53 -1.18
N TYR A 489 -5.83 -1.93 -2.19
CA TYR A 489 -5.23 -0.60 -2.08
C TYR A 489 -6.27 0.47 -1.78
N ASP A 490 -7.43 0.46 -2.46
CA ASP A 490 -8.51 1.41 -2.20
C ASP A 490 -9.08 1.28 -0.77
N PHE A 491 -9.23 0.06 -0.25
CA PHE A 491 -9.57 -0.17 1.16
C PHE A 491 -8.51 0.42 2.10
N LEU A 492 -7.23 0.08 1.90
CA LEU A 492 -6.13 0.59 2.72
C LEU A 492 -5.93 2.11 2.58
N ARG A 493 -6.23 2.72 1.45
CA ARG A 493 -6.11 4.18 1.29
C ARG A 493 -7.27 4.91 1.97
N THR A 494 -8.44 4.30 2.01
CA THR A 494 -9.64 4.86 2.64
C THR A 494 -9.59 4.78 4.14
N GLU A 495 -9.08 3.67 4.67
CA GLU A 495 -8.93 3.51 6.10
C GLU A 495 -7.79 4.39 6.65
N TRP A 496 -6.70 4.56 5.87
CA TRP A 496 -5.54 5.41 6.20
C TRP A 496 -5.57 6.76 5.46
N ASP A 497 -6.67 7.50 5.67
CA ASP A 497 -6.93 8.81 5.05
C ASP A 497 -6.38 10.00 5.85
N GLY A 498 -5.80 9.75 7.03
CA GLY A 498 -5.30 10.75 7.96
C GLY A 498 -6.37 11.44 8.81
N VAL A 499 -7.62 10.99 8.74
CA VAL A 499 -8.73 11.44 9.60
C VAL A 499 -8.88 10.51 10.79
N HIS A 500 -8.86 9.19 10.54
CA HIS A 500 -8.88 8.20 11.59
C HIS A 500 -7.55 8.15 12.35
N LYS A 501 -7.63 7.96 13.66
CA LYS A 501 -6.46 7.76 14.53
C LYS A 501 -6.53 6.36 15.10
N HIS A 502 -5.69 5.48 14.58
CA HIS A 502 -5.58 4.12 15.06
C HIS A 502 -4.76 4.07 16.35
N ASP A 503 -4.67 2.89 16.95
CA ASP A 503 -3.85 2.69 18.15
C ASP A 503 -2.39 3.11 17.89
N PRO A 504 -1.83 4.07 18.65
CA PRO A 504 -0.46 4.55 18.45
C PRO A 504 0.63 3.47 18.55
N SER A 505 0.34 2.32 19.17
CA SER A 505 1.27 1.19 19.24
C SER A 505 1.58 0.57 17.87
N ASN A 506 0.77 0.88 16.85
CA ASN A 506 0.78 0.25 15.53
C ASN A 506 0.60 1.23 14.36
N SER A 507 0.62 2.52 14.64
CA SER A 507 0.15 3.53 13.67
C SER A 507 1.15 4.66 13.49
N VAL A 508 2.43 4.32 13.44
CA VAL A 508 3.53 5.29 13.29
C VAL A 508 3.56 5.88 11.88
N PHE A 509 3.06 5.17 10.87
CA PHE A 509 3.12 5.55 9.46
C PHE A 509 1.72 5.68 8.83
N GLU A 510 0.78 6.34 9.51
CA GLU A 510 -0.65 6.39 9.11
C GLU A 510 -0.92 6.94 7.70
N ILE A 511 0.05 7.60 7.05
CA ILE A 511 -0.09 8.08 5.67
C ILE A 511 0.53 7.14 4.63
N GLY A 512 0.95 5.93 5.03
CA GLY A 512 1.68 4.98 4.18
C GLY A 512 0.98 4.69 2.85
N PRO A 513 -0.29 4.24 2.85
CA PRO A 513 -1.06 4.01 1.63
C PRO A 513 -1.26 5.31 0.80
N SER A 514 -1.26 6.47 1.45
CA SER A 514 -1.41 7.78 0.80
C SER A 514 -0.08 8.40 0.34
N MET A 515 1.05 7.69 0.44
CA MET A 515 2.30 8.15 -0.18
C MET A 515 2.13 8.27 -1.70
N TYR A 516 2.79 9.25 -2.33
CA TYR A 516 2.64 9.50 -3.76
C TYR A 516 3.16 8.33 -4.59
N GLY A 517 2.31 7.78 -5.47
CA GLY A 517 2.65 6.72 -6.43
C GLY A 517 2.81 5.32 -5.83
N VAL A 518 2.13 5.00 -4.73
CA VAL A 518 2.15 3.65 -4.12
C VAL A 518 1.73 2.55 -5.10
N ASP A 519 0.80 2.86 -5.97
CA ASP A 519 0.23 2.08 -7.07
C ASP A 519 1.02 2.17 -8.39
N ASP A 520 2.19 2.80 -8.43
CA ASP A 520 3.00 2.92 -9.65
C ASP A 520 3.38 1.54 -10.22
N TYR A 521 3.57 0.53 -9.36
CA TYR A 521 3.80 -0.85 -9.81
C TYR A 521 2.55 -1.48 -10.44
N LEU A 522 1.34 -1.11 -10.01
CA LEU A 522 0.08 -1.58 -10.60
C LEU A 522 -0.10 -0.99 -12.00
N HIS A 523 0.16 0.31 -12.16
CA HIS A 523 0.18 0.99 -13.46
C HIS A 523 1.16 0.33 -14.45
N GLN A 524 2.36 -0.02 -13.98
CA GLN A 524 3.40 -0.65 -14.79
C GLN A 524 3.11 -2.11 -15.11
N ALA A 525 2.52 -2.86 -14.18
CA ALA A 525 2.07 -4.23 -14.41
C ALA A 525 0.87 -4.28 -15.36
N ALA A 526 0.02 -3.25 -15.35
CA ALA A 526 -1.15 -3.14 -16.22
C ALA A 526 -0.78 -2.76 -17.66
N ASP A 527 0.07 -1.76 -17.88
CA ASP A 527 0.44 -1.26 -19.21
C ASP A 527 1.91 -0.81 -19.29
N SER A 528 2.62 -1.36 -20.28
CA SER A 528 3.99 -0.99 -20.66
C SER A 528 4.21 0.50 -20.92
N LYS A 529 3.18 1.27 -21.28
CA LYS A 529 3.27 2.73 -21.43
C LYS A 529 3.64 3.45 -20.14
N ASN A 530 3.49 2.81 -18.99
CA ASN A 530 3.85 3.36 -17.69
C ASN A 530 5.26 2.99 -17.25
N TRP A 531 6.00 2.21 -18.04
CA TRP A 531 7.35 1.82 -17.66
C TRP A 531 8.30 3.05 -17.61
N PRO A 532 9.28 3.03 -16.68
CA PRO A 532 10.37 4.00 -16.65
C PRO A 532 11.17 3.99 -17.95
N GLU A 533 11.74 5.14 -18.29
CA GLU A 533 12.67 5.24 -19.42
C GLU A 533 13.87 4.30 -19.22
N GLY A 534 14.23 3.56 -20.27
CA GLY A 534 15.37 2.64 -20.26
C GLY A 534 15.11 1.30 -19.56
N ILE A 535 13.90 1.05 -19.04
CA ILE A 535 13.52 -0.22 -18.41
C ILE A 535 12.58 -0.99 -19.31
N ILE A 536 12.89 -2.27 -19.48
CA ILE A 536 12.02 -3.27 -20.13
C ILE A 536 11.91 -4.41 -19.13
N TYR A 537 10.69 -4.68 -18.65
CA TYR A 537 10.49 -5.78 -17.71
C TYR A 537 10.57 -7.13 -18.42
N ASP A 538 11.55 -7.95 -18.05
CA ASP A 538 11.81 -9.32 -18.51
C ASP A 538 12.43 -10.13 -17.35
N PRO A 539 11.63 -10.48 -16.33
CA PRO A 539 12.13 -11.12 -15.11
C PRO A 539 12.66 -12.54 -15.33
N ASP A 540 12.31 -13.15 -16.46
CA ASP A 540 12.73 -14.50 -16.84
C ASP A 540 13.97 -14.46 -17.75
N ASN A 541 14.48 -13.26 -18.08
CA ASN A 541 15.62 -13.02 -18.96
C ASN A 541 15.53 -13.79 -20.29
N CYS A 542 14.31 -13.83 -20.84
CA CYS A 542 13.97 -14.62 -22.03
C CYS A 542 13.99 -13.80 -23.33
N GLY A 543 14.24 -12.49 -23.23
CA GLY A 543 14.20 -11.54 -24.33
C GLY A 543 12.79 -11.11 -24.74
N GLN A 544 11.75 -11.57 -24.02
CA GLN A 544 10.36 -11.17 -24.26
C GLN A 544 9.90 -10.23 -23.14
N PRO A 545 9.54 -8.97 -23.48
CA PRO A 545 8.97 -8.06 -22.50
C PRO A 545 7.65 -8.59 -21.93
N LEU A 546 7.36 -8.24 -20.68
CA LEU A 546 6.08 -8.55 -20.07
C LEU A 546 4.90 -7.96 -20.86
N ALA A 547 3.87 -8.76 -21.03
CA ALA A 547 2.54 -8.30 -21.42
C ALA A 547 1.79 -7.75 -20.18
N SER A 548 0.58 -7.23 -20.40
CA SER A 548 -0.31 -6.84 -19.30
C SER A 548 -0.55 -8.01 -18.35
N LEU A 549 -0.33 -7.78 -17.05
CA LEU A 549 -0.50 -8.77 -15.99
C LEU A 549 -1.92 -8.73 -15.37
N GLY A 550 -2.72 -7.73 -15.71
CA GLY A 550 -4.05 -7.51 -15.16
C GLY A 550 -4.58 -6.12 -15.46
N VAL A 551 -5.71 -5.76 -14.84
CA VAL A 551 -6.32 -4.44 -14.94
C VAL A 551 -6.17 -3.64 -13.64
N HIS A 552 -5.82 -2.36 -13.77
CA HIS A 552 -5.75 -1.39 -12.68
C HIS A 552 -6.77 -0.27 -12.90
N GLU A 553 -7.47 0.12 -11.83
CA GLU A 553 -8.25 1.36 -11.70
C GLU A 553 -8.63 1.55 -10.22
N HIS A 554 -9.21 2.70 -9.91
CA HIS A 554 -9.81 3.02 -8.62
C HIS A 554 -11.34 2.99 -8.68
N TRP A 555 -11.98 2.68 -7.55
CA TRP A 555 -13.44 2.75 -7.42
C TRP A 555 -13.96 4.19 -7.56
N ASN A 556 -15.27 4.35 -7.72
CA ASN A 556 -15.93 5.66 -7.76
C ASN A 556 -15.80 6.43 -6.44
N ASN A 557 -16.07 5.79 -5.31
CA ASN A 557 -16.00 6.35 -3.97
C ASN A 557 -16.06 5.23 -2.89
N ALA A 558 -15.66 5.57 -1.67
CA ALA A 558 -15.60 4.65 -0.53
C ALA A 558 -16.96 4.14 -0.02
N ILE A 559 -18.08 4.78 -0.39
CA ILE A 559 -19.43 4.37 0.02
C ILE A 559 -19.96 3.30 -0.91
N ASP A 560 -19.95 3.55 -2.22
CA ASP A 560 -20.54 2.66 -3.22
C ASP A 560 -19.58 1.54 -3.64
N LYS A 561 -18.26 1.80 -3.59
CA LYS A 561 -17.18 0.86 -3.91
C LYS A 561 -17.32 0.23 -5.31
N GLN A 562 -17.80 1.01 -6.28
CA GLN A 562 -18.06 0.53 -7.65
C GLN A 562 -16.88 0.82 -8.58
N TYR A 563 -16.44 -0.21 -9.29
CA TYR A 563 -15.47 -0.10 -10.38
C TYR A 563 -16.16 -0.03 -11.75
N SER A 564 -15.40 0.18 -12.82
CA SER A 564 -15.97 0.31 -14.17
C SER A 564 -16.82 -0.90 -14.58
N GLY A 565 -16.42 -2.11 -14.19
CA GLY A 565 -17.19 -3.33 -14.41
C GLY A 565 -18.52 -3.36 -13.67
N ASN A 566 -18.56 -2.87 -12.41
CA ASN A 566 -19.81 -2.72 -11.65
C ASN A 566 -20.77 -1.71 -12.31
N LEU A 567 -20.23 -0.71 -13.01
CA LEU A 567 -20.98 0.30 -13.75
C LEU A 567 -21.37 -0.15 -15.17
N GLY A 568 -21.15 -1.42 -15.51
CA GLY A 568 -21.49 -2.01 -16.81
C GLY A 568 -20.55 -1.62 -17.95
N ARG A 569 -19.40 -1.00 -17.65
CA ARG A 569 -18.36 -0.68 -18.64
C ARG A 569 -17.44 -1.88 -18.84
N SER A 570 -17.01 -2.10 -20.08
CA SER A 570 -16.11 -3.19 -20.43
C SER A 570 -14.66 -2.90 -20.02
N GLY A 571 -13.90 -3.95 -19.68
CA GLY A 571 -12.45 -3.88 -19.54
C GLY A 571 -11.94 -3.37 -18.19
N GLY A 572 -12.82 -3.14 -17.23
CA GLY A 572 -12.48 -2.73 -15.87
C GLY A 572 -12.61 -3.83 -14.82
N ILE A 573 -12.27 -3.48 -13.59
CA ILE A 573 -12.46 -4.28 -12.38
C ILE A 573 -13.97 -4.45 -12.12
N THR A 574 -14.36 -5.63 -11.65
CA THR A 574 -15.68 -5.89 -11.07
C THR A 574 -15.50 -6.39 -9.65
N LEU A 575 -15.91 -5.60 -8.66
CA LEU A 575 -15.92 -6.03 -7.26
C LEU A 575 -17.23 -6.70 -6.91
N VAL A 576 -17.20 -7.97 -6.49
CA VAL A 576 -18.36 -8.73 -6.02
C VAL A 576 -18.23 -8.95 -4.52
N SER A 577 -19.28 -8.62 -3.77
CA SER A 577 -19.30 -8.83 -2.33
C SER A 577 -20.00 -10.14 -1.94
N VAL A 578 -19.58 -10.72 -0.80
CA VAL A 578 -20.26 -11.84 -0.13
C VAL A 578 -20.46 -11.42 1.33
N PRO A 579 -21.67 -11.03 1.75
CA PRO A 579 -22.94 -11.00 1.00
C PRO A 579 -22.99 -9.92 -0.10
N GLU A 580 -23.84 -10.09 -1.11
CA GLU A 580 -23.90 -9.24 -2.32
C GLU A 580 -24.34 -7.79 -2.08
N THR A 581 -24.74 -7.45 -0.86
CA THR A 581 -25.33 -6.16 -0.50
C THR A 581 -24.30 -5.07 -0.23
N LEU A 582 -23.01 -5.39 -0.12
CA LEU A 582 -21.99 -4.44 0.32
C LEU A 582 -21.47 -3.52 -0.81
N VAL A 583 -21.59 -3.95 -2.06
CA VAL A 583 -21.26 -3.14 -3.25
C VAL A 583 -22.56 -2.68 -3.90
N LYS A 584 -22.87 -1.39 -3.79
CA LYS A 584 -24.17 -0.88 -4.26
C LYS A 584 -24.31 -1.07 -5.77
N GLY A 585 -25.48 -1.50 -6.23
CA GLY A 585 -25.81 -1.66 -7.66
C GLY A 585 -25.16 -2.85 -8.39
N GLY A 586 -24.40 -3.72 -7.71
CA GLY A 586 -23.73 -4.88 -8.32
C GLY A 586 -24.64 -6.07 -8.64
N GLY A 587 -25.88 -6.08 -8.15
CA GLY A 587 -26.86 -7.13 -8.40
C GLY A 587 -27.61 -6.92 -9.71
N LYS A 588 -26.95 -7.15 -10.85
CA LYS A 588 -27.56 -7.59 -12.13
C LYS A 588 -26.50 -7.68 -13.23
N LYS A 589 -26.04 -8.90 -13.50
CA LYS A 589 -26.00 -9.48 -14.84
C LYS A 589 -26.15 -10.98 -14.75
#